data_AF-A0A9P9ANP6-F1
#
_entry.id   AF-A0A9P9ANP6-F1
#
_cell.length_a   1.000
_cell.length_b   1.000
_cell.length_c   1.000
_cell.angle_alpha   90.00
_cell.angle_beta   90.00
_cell.angle_gamma   90.00
#
_symmetry.space_group_name_H-M   'P 1'
#
loop_
_entity.id
_entity.type
_entity.pdbx_description
1 polymer ?
#
loop_
_entity_poly.entity_id
_entity_poly.type
_entity_poly.pdbx_seq_one_letter_code
_entity_poly.pdbx_strand_id
1 'polypeptide(L)'
;MAQQAKAVSSSWGARQLSTEAQSIKELPGDEANDVVFESKYGLRTVLLNRPKKLNSLNASMIRKIVPRLIEWEKSDLANVIVMKGAGEKALCAGGDVAALAEFNQEGSDGWKKSADYFALEYKLDHYIATYQKPYVAFMDGITMGGGVGLSAHAPFRIATEKTVFAMPETTIGFFPDVGASFFLPRLSGSIGAYLALTSERLTGPNVFYSGLATHYLHSTSLPDLEARLAELRFQDSDDLGTRLALISQTLEEFSTGLPYDQPILLGGEIRRAIDRCFSKTNINDVIVALEAERGHTEEWAQKQLATIRKRSPTSVHVAIRQAHIARKWDIAETFKKEHQIASKFMQHPDFTEGVTALLVRKETPKWQPESLEAVGGKNIAKPFFEFEKDQEIELFNDRTYKQYPFRYLGVPTEDEIRQVVDHSNLTADELVHKVVASRNGRQGISDVVREIIGRKIWLNEQGYVRWKDDEVVSTSRL
;
A
#
# COMPACT_ATOMS: atom_id res chain seq x y z
N MET A 1 17.05 -31.85 -1.92
CA MET A 1 16.85 -32.53 -0.62
C MET A 1 15.91 -31.68 0.22
N ALA A 2 14.93 -32.33 0.85
CA ALA A 2 13.69 -31.76 1.38
C ALA A 2 13.89 -30.52 2.28
N GLN A 3 13.33 -29.38 1.85
CA GLN A 3 13.15 -28.22 2.70
C GLN A 3 11.98 -28.48 3.66
N GLN A 4 12.26 -28.38 4.96
CA GLN A 4 11.26 -28.35 6.01
C GLN A 4 10.35 -27.15 5.81
N ALA A 5 9.18 -27.39 5.21
CA ALA A 5 8.01 -26.58 5.46
C ALA A 5 7.70 -26.72 6.96
N LYS A 6 8.08 -25.71 7.76
CA LYS A 6 7.55 -25.57 9.11
C LYS A 6 6.04 -25.40 8.96
N ALA A 7 5.31 -26.46 9.25
CA ALA A 7 3.87 -26.48 9.37
C ALA A 7 3.43 -25.32 10.26
N VAL A 8 2.77 -24.34 9.66
CA VAL A 8 1.96 -23.36 10.39
C VAL A 8 0.86 -24.19 11.04
N SER A 9 0.89 -24.31 12.37
CA SER A 9 -0.09 -25.08 13.12
C SER A 9 -1.50 -24.59 12.78
N SER A 10 -2.25 -25.44 12.09
CA SER A 10 -3.65 -25.26 11.76
C SER A 10 -4.48 -25.40 13.04
N SER A 11 -4.72 -24.29 13.72
CA SER A 11 -5.83 -24.17 14.67
C SER A 11 -6.69 -22.97 14.28
N TRP A 12 -7.22 -23.00 13.06
CA TRP A 12 -8.24 -22.05 12.59
C TRP A 12 -9.61 -22.53 13.09
N GLY A 13 -9.79 -22.57 14.41
CA GLY A 13 -11.13 -22.63 14.98
C GLY A 13 -11.82 -21.29 14.68
N ALA A 14 -13.06 -21.34 14.21
CA ALA A 14 -13.86 -20.16 13.90
C ALA A 14 -14.01 -19.25 15.13
N ARG A 15 -13.12 -18.27 15.30
CA ARG A 15 -13.38 -17.15 16.21
C ARG A 15 -14.44 -16.27 15.56
N GLN A 16 -15.50 -16.01 16.32
CA GLN A 16 -16.66 -15.26 15.86
C GLN A 16 -16.27 -13.83 15.46
N LEU A 17 -16.86 -13.34 14.37
CA LEU A 17 -16.86 -11.91 14.03
C LEU A 17 -17.41 -11.10 15.20
N SER A 18 -16.90 -9.89 15.41
CA SER A 18 -17.38 -8.99 16.47
C SER A 18 -18.88 -8.69 16.33
N THR A 19 -19.52 -8.30 17.43
CA THR A 19 -20.96 -7.93 17.43
C THR A 19 -21.24 -6.78 16.48
N GLU A 20 -20.31 -5.82 16.38
CA GLU A 20 -20.42 -4.69 15.45
C GLU A 20 -20.40 -5.14 13.99
N ALA A 21 -19.51 -6.06 13.63
CA ALA A 21 -19.43 -6.61 12.27
C ALA A 21 -20.78 -7.18 11.80
N GLN A 22 -21.58 -7.72 12.72
CA GLN A 22 -22.88 -8.32 12.44
C GLN A 22 -24.03 -7.30 12.40
N SER A 23 -23.83 -6.07 12.92
CA SER A 23 -24.88 -5.06 13.05
C SER A 23 -24.72 -3.88 12.08
N ILE A 24 -23.58 -3.76 11.39
CA ILE A 24 -23.37 -2.78 10.33
C ILE A 24 -24.43 -2.94 9.24
N LYS A 25 -25.07 -1.82 8.93
CA LYS A 25 -26.11 -1.69 7.91
C LYS A 25 -26.15 -0.27 7.40
N GLU A 26 -26.75 -0.08 6.24
CA GLU A 26 -27.04 1.23 5.67
C GLU A 26 -27.84 2.11 6.64
N LEU A 27 -27.56 3.42 6.62
CA LEU A 27 -28.21 4.44 7.43
C LEU A 27 -29.10 5.35 6.57
N PRO A 28 -30.09 6.04 7.18
CA PRO A 28 -30.82 7.10 6.49
C PRO A 28 -29.86 8.15 5.91
N GLY A 29 -30.00 8.45 4.62
CA GLY A 29 -29.13 9.39 3.90
C GLY A 29 -27.99 8.73 3.10
N ASP A 30 -27.79 7.42 3.24
CA ASP A 30 -26.86 6.67 2.40
C ASP A 30 -27.32 6.65 0.94
N GLU A 31 -26.37 6.88 0.01
CA GLU A 31 -26.65 6.92 -1.43
C GLU A 31 -26.98 5.49 -1.90
N ALA A 32 -28.12 5.26 -2.57
CA ALA A 32 -28.58 3.90 -2.87
C ALA A 32 -27.64 3.08 -3.78
N ASN A 33 -26.98 3.73 -4.75
CA ASN A 33 -26.20 3.07 -5.79
C ASN A 33 -24.73 3.51 -5.79
N ASP A 34 -24.17 3.95 -4.65
CA ASP A 34 -22.76 4.32 -4.54
C ASP A 34 -21.81 3.12 -4.55
N VAL A 35 -22.33 1.91 -4.32
CA VAL A 35 -21.68 0.62 -4.57
C VAL A 35 -22.67 -0.29 -5.28
N VAL A 36 -22.21 -0.98 -6.32
CA VAL A 36 -22.98 -2.01 -7.04
C VAL A 36 -22.31 -3.36 -6.81
N PHE A 37 -23.10 -4.38 -6.54
CA PHE A 37 -22.61 -5.74 -6.34
C PHE A 37 -23.09 -6.65 -7.48
N GLU A 38 -22.17 -7.42 -8.05
CA GLU A 38 -22.49 -8.38 -9.12
C GLU A 38 -22.08 -9.79 -8.68
N SER A 39 -22.84 -10.78 -9.13
CA SER A 39 -22.56 -12.20 -8.88
C SER A 39 -22.62 -12.95 -10.20
N LYS A 40 -21.50 -13.56 -10.59
CA LYS A 40 -21.38 -14.35 -11.83
C LYS A 40 -20.68 -15.65 -11.50
N TYR A 41 -21.40 -16.77 -11.55
CA TYR A 41 -20.87 -18.09 -11.14
C TYR A 41 -20.16 -18.01 -9.77
N GLY A 42 -18.86 -18.34 -9.71
CA GLY A 42 -18.05 -18.24 -8.50
C GLY A 42 -17.54 -16.83 -8.16
N LEU A 43 -17.67 -15.87 -9.07
CA LEU A 43 -17.19 -14.50 -8.88
C LEU A 43 -18.20 -13.63 -8.13
N ARG A 44 -17.68 -12.80 -7.23
CA ARG A 44 -18.41 -11.70 -6.61
C ARG A 44 -17.65 -10.40 -6.87
N THR A 45 -18.33 -9.40 -7.40
CA THR A 45 -17.71 -8.13 -7.76
C THR A 45 -18.28 -7.02 -6.89
N VAL A 46 -17.39 -6.20 -6.32
CA VAL A 46 -17.67 -4.92 -5.69
C VAL A 46 -17.29 -3.82 -6.69
N LEU A 47 -18.29 -3.09 -7.20
CA LEU A 47 -18.11 -1.97 -8.10
C LEU A 47 -18.35 -0.65 -7.34
N LEU A 48 -17.29 0.11 -7.10
CA LEU A 48 -17.38 1.46 -6.52
C LEU A 48 -18.02 2.39 -7.55
N ASN A 49 -19.21 2.93 -7.28
CA ASN A 49 -20.04 3.58 -8.29
C ASN A 49 -20.31 5.06 -7.98
N ARG A 50 -19.23 5.83 -7.81
CA ARG A 50 -19.27 7.30 -7.70
C ARG A 50 -18.31 7.96 -8.71
N PRO A 51 -18.41 7.68 -10.02
CA PRO A 51 -17.41 8.10 -11.00
C PRO A 51 -17.24 9.62 -11.10
N LYS A 52 -18.30 10.39 -10.81
CA LYS A 52 -18.25 11.86 -10.76
C LYS A 52 -17.36 12.41 -9.63
N LYS A 53 -17.17 11.64 -8.57
CA LYS A 53 -16.25 11.91 -7.45
C LYS A 53 -15.02 11.02 -7.49
N LEU A 54 -14.63 10.50 -8.67
CA LEU A 54 -13.49 9.58 -8.82
C LEU A 54 -13.55 8.38 -7.85
N ASN A 55 -14.76 7.90 -7.57
CA ASN A 55 -15.04 6.78 -6.67
C ASN A 55 -14.50 6.97 -5.24
N SER A 56 -14.36 8.23 -4.77
CA SER A 56 -13.95 8.51 -3.40
C SER A 56 -14.82 7.79 -2.37
N LEU A 57 -14.16 7.09 -1.45
CA LEU A 57 -14.78 6.25 -0.43
C LEU A 57 -15.48 7.10 0.63
N ASN A 58 -16.72 6.77 0.97
CA ASN A 58 -17.45 7.42 2.06
C ASN A 58 -18.03 6.37 3.02
N ALA A 59 -18.60 6.83 4.14
CA ALA A 59 -19.17 5.92 5.14
C ALA A 59 -20.33 5.07 4.60
N SER A 60 -21.13 5.62 3.67
CA SER A 60 -22.25 4.93 3.02
C SER A 60 -21.78 3.71 2.23
N MET A 61 -20.71 3.85 1.44
CA MET A 61 -20.10 2.75 0.70
C MET A 61 -19.54 1.68 1.64
N ILE A 62 -18.81 2.07 2.70
CA ILE A 62 -18.24 1.13 3.66
C ILE A 62 -19.35 0.29 4.33
N ARG A 63 -20.44 0.93 4.75
CA ARG A 63 -21.61 0.26 5.35
C ARG A 63 -22.30 -0.74 4.42
N LYS A 64 -22.13 -0.61 3.10
CA LYS A 64 -22.61 -1.58 2.11
C LYS A 64 -21.59 -2.70 1.83
N ILE A 65 -20.30 -2.37 1.76
CA ILE A 65 -19.25 -3.34 1.42
C ILE A 65 -19.05 -4.35 2.55
N VAL A 66 -18.98 -3.90 3.79
CA VAL A 66 -18.67 -4.76 4.95
C VAL A 66 -19.64 -5.93 5.08
N PRO A 67 -20.98 -5.74 5.09
CA PRO A 67 -21.92 -6.86 5.20
C PRO A 67 -21.78 -7.87 4.04
N ARG A 68 -21.49 -7.40 2.82
CA ARG A 68 -21.31 -8.27 1.64
C ARG A 68 -20.04 -9.09 1.71
N LEU A 69 -18.92 -8.49 2.13
CA LEU A 69 -17.69 -9.25 2.33
C LEU A 69 -17.89 -10.30 3.44
N ILE A 70 -18.59 -9.97 4.53
CA ILE A 70 -18.90 -10.93 5.61
C ILE A 70 -19.78 -12.09 5.11
N GLU A 71 -20.81 -11.77 4.33
CA GLU A 71 -21.70 -12.77 3.72
C GLU A 71 -20.94 -13.70 2.78
N TRP A 72 -20.12 -13.12 1.88
CA TRP A 72 -19.36 -13.88 0.90
C TRP A 72 -18.25 -14.71 1.51
N GLU A 73 -17.63 -14.27 2.61
CA GLU A 73 -16.62 -15.07 3.33
C GLU A 73 -17.21 -16.40 3.82
N LYS A 74 -18.51 -16.44 4.16
CA LYS A 74 -19.24 -17.63 4.62
C LYS A 74 -19.80 -18.49 3.48
N SER A 75 -19.83 -18.00 2.25
CA SER A 75 -20.52 -18.66 1.14
C SER A 75 -19.57 -19.52 0.30
N ASP A 76 -19.82 -20.82 0.20
CA ASP A 76 -19.05 -21.73 -0.67
C ASP A 76 -19.23 -21.41 -2.16
N LEU A 77 -20.29 -20.68 -2.53
CA LEU A 77 -20.53 -20.22 -3.90
C LEU A 77 -19.72 -18.96 -4.27
N ALA A 78 -19.17 -18.25 -3.29
CA ALA A 78 -18.30 -17.10 -3.53
C ALA A 78 -16.85 -17.59 -3.49
N ASN A 79 -16.22 -17.70 -4.65
CA ASN A 79 -14.87 -18.25 -4.82
C ASN A 79 -13.80 -17.18 -4.98
N VAL A 80 -14.12 -16.10 -5.69
CA VAL A 80 -13.19 -14.99 -5.97
C VAL A 80 -13.93 -13.68 -5.77
N ILE A 81 -13.32 -12.74 -5.06
CA ILE A 81 -13.82 -11.38 -4.91
C ILE A 81 -13.01 -10.46 -5.81
N VAL A 82 -13.70 -9.63 -6.60
CA VAL A 82 -13.09 -8.55 -7.39
C VAL A 82 -13.54 -7.20 -6.86
N MET A 83 -12.59 -6.30 -6.63
CA MET A 83 -12.81 -4.89 -6.33
C MET A 83 -12.44 -4.05 -7.54
N LYS A 84 -13.38 -3.27 -8.07
CA LYS A 84 -13.17 -2.40 -9.25
C LYS A 84 -13.94 -1.09 -9.13
N GLY A 85 -13.49 -0.06 -9.85
CA GLY A 85 -14.15 1.24 -9.92
C GLY A 85 -15.04 1.39 -11.15
N ALA A 86 -16.15 2.12 -11.03
CA ALA A 86 -16.97 2.51 -12.17
C ALA A 86 -16.33 3.67 -12.95
N GLY A 87 -16.55 3.69 -14.26
CA GLY A 87 -15.94 4.65 -15.17
C GLY A 87 -14.47 4.30 -15.51
N GLU A 88 -13.80 5.19 -16.25
CA GLU A 88 -12.48 4.90 -16.84
C GLU A 88 -11.31 5.61 -16.13
N LYS A 89 -11.58 6.35 -15.05
CA LYS A 89 -10.60 7.30 -14.47
C LYS A 89 -9.96 6.83 -13.16
N ALA A 90 -10.69 6.08 -12.35
CA ALA A 90 -10.26 5.77 -10.98
C ALA A 90 -10.82 4.43 -10.53
N LEU A 91 -9.97 3.63 -9.86
CA LEU A 91 -10.47 2.67 -8.89
C LEU A 91 -11.14 3.44 -7.75
N CYS A 92 -10.35 4.26 -7.05
CA CYS A 92 -10.77 5.13 -5.95
C CYS A 92 -9.68 6.17 -5.67
N ALA A 93 -10.05 7.45 -5.64
CA ALA A 93 -9.13 8.57 -5.45
C ALA A 93 -8.92 9.00 -3.99
N GLY A 94 -9.32 8.19 -3.02
CA GLY A 94 -9.18 8.46 -1.58
C GLY A 94 -10.50 8.47 -0.84
N GLY A 95 -10.47 8.75 0.47
CA GLY A 95 -11.68 9.04 1.23
C GLY A 95 -12.34 10.36 0.79
N ASP A 96 -13.63 10.53 1.06
CA ASP A 96 -14.39 11.77 0.85
C ASP A 96 -14.03 12.80 1.95
N VAL A 97 -12.74 13.17 2.03
CA VAL A 97 -12.13 13.96 3.12
C VAL A 97 -12.66 15.38 3.22
N ALA A 98 -13.27 15.92 2.16
CA ALA A 98 -13.91 17.23 2.19
C ALA A 98 -15.04 17.28 3.22
N ALA A 99 -15.85 16.21 3.30
CA ALA A 99 -16.92 16.11 4.29
C ALA A 99 -16.36 16.03 5.74
N LEU A 100 -15.19 15.41 5.92
CA LEU A 100 -14.55 15.32 7.24
C LEU A 100 -14.03 16.69 7.70
N ALA A 101 -13.47 17.48 6.79
CA ALA A 101 -13.04 18.84 7.09
C ALA A 101 -14.24 19.75 7.45
N GLU A 102 -15.40 19.55 6.84
CA GLU A 102 -16.65 20.23 7.23
C GLU A 102 -17.08 19.81 8.64
N PHE A 103 -17.10 18.51 8.94
CA PHE A 103 -17.41 18.03 10.29
C PHE A 103 -16.47 18.63 11.33
N ASN A 104 -15.15 18.66 11.08
CA ASN A 104 -14.19 19.16 12.05
C ASN A 104 -14.38 20.64 12.44
N GLN A 105 -15.12 21.42 11.66
CA GLN A 105 -15.50 22.81 12.00
C GLN A 105 -16.58 22.87 13.09
N GLU A 106 -17.30 21.78 13.34
CA GLU A 106 -18.29 21.64 14.42
C GLU A 106 -17.63 21.42 15.80
N GLY A 107 -16.30 21.43 15.89
CA GLY A 107 -15.57 21.20 17.14
C GLY A 107 -15.59 19.73 17.57
N SER A 108 -15.71 19.46 18.87
CA SER A 108 -15.55 18.12 19.45
C SER A 108 -16.48 17.06 18.86
N ASP A 109 -17.74 17.42 18.61
CA ASP A 109 -18.72 16.50 18.02
C ASP A 109 -18.36 16.16 16.58
N GLY A 110 -17.85 17.15 15.85
CA GLY A 110 -17.31 17.02 14.50
C GLY A 110 -16.10 16.11 14.42
N TRP A 111 -15.11 16.33 15.29
CA TRP A 111 -13.91 15.50 15.36
C TRP A 111 -14.25 14.03 15.62
N LYS A 112 -15.25 13.79 16.48
CA LYS A 112 -15.75 12.44 16.75
C LYS A 112 -16.38 11.80 15.52
N LYS A 113 -17.24 12.51 14.78
CA LYS A 113 -17.83 12.00 13.52
C LYS A 113 -16.76 11.61 12.51
N SER A 114 -15.71 12.42 12.37
CA SER A 114 -14.59 12.11 11.49
C SER A 114 -13.77 10.91 11.97
N ALA A 115 -13.52 10.80 13.27
CA ALA A 115 -12.86 9.63 13.86
C ALA A 115 -13.70 8.34 13.71
N ASP A 116 -15.02 8.43 13.76
CA ASP A 116 -15.94 7.31 13.52
C ASP A 116 -15.91 6.85 12.05
N TYR A 117 -15.74 7.77 11.09
CA TYR A 117 -15.50 7.42 9.68
C TYR A 117 -14.21 6.60 9.52
N PHE A 118 -13.08 7.06 10.07
CA PHE A 118 -11.82 6.33 10.00
C PHE A 118 -11.89 4.98 10.74
N ALA A 119 -12.66 4.89 11.83
CA ALA A 119 -12.90 3.61 12.49
C ALA A 119 -13.58 2.61 11.54
N LEU A 120 -14.57 3.04 10.76
CA LEU A 120 -15.23 2.18 9.77
C LEU A 120 -14.29 1.80 8.63
N GLU A 121 -13.53 2.75 8.09
CA GLU A 121 -12.58 2.53 6.99
C GLU A 121 -11.50 1.53 7.41
N TYR A 122 -10.83 1.75 8.55
CA TYR A 122 -9.74 0.87 8.99
C TYR A 122 -10.21 -0.53 9.39
N LYS A 123 -11.45 -0.68 9.86
CA LYS A 123 -12.04 -2.01 10.09
C LYS A 123 -12.29 -2.75 8.78
N LEU A 124 -12.74 -2.04 7.73
CA LEU A 124 -12.87 -2.61 6.38
C LEU A 124 -11.50 -3.01 5.81
N ASP A 125 -10.51 -2.13 5.90
CA ASP A 125 -9.16 -2.39 5.38
C ASP A 125 -8.49 -3.58 6.10
N HIS A 126 -8.63 -3.67 7.43
CA HIS A 126 -8.20 -4.84 8.21
C HIS A 126 -8.91 -6.12 7.76
N TYR A 127 -10.21 -6.04 7.49
CA TYR A 127 -10.99 -7.17 7.05
C TYR A 127 -10.55 -7.65 5.66
N ILE A 128 -10.25 -6.73 4.74
CA ILE A 128 -9.65 -7.04 3.43
C ILE A 128 -8.27 -7.68 3.62
N ALA A 129 -7.43 -7.13 4.50
CA ALA A 129 -6.08 -7.64 4.76
C ALA A 129 -6.06 -9.06 5.32
N THR A 130 -7.08 -9.43 6.08
CA THR A 130 -7.19 -10.72 6.75
C THR A 130 -8.21 -11.66 6.11
N TYR A 131 -8.74 -11.30 4.95
CA TYR A 131 -9.85 -11.99 4.29
C TYR A 131 -9.49 -13.43 3.90
N GLN A 132 -10.41 -14.38 4.15
CA GLN A 132 -10.15 -15.81 3.94
C GLN A 132 -10.48 -16.33 2.54
N LYS A 133 -10.85 -15.46 1.60
CA LYS A 133 -11.10 -15.82 0.21
C LYS A 133 -10.17 -15.05 -0.73
N PRO A 134 -9.87 -15.59 -1.91
CA PRO A 134 -9.15 -14.84 -2.93
C PRO A 134 -9.79 -13.48 -3.22
N TYR A 135 -8.98 -12.44 -3.12
CA TYR A 135 -9.38 -11.05 -3.37
C TYR A 135 -8.46 -10.43 -4.41
N VAL A 136 -9.06 -9.82 -5.43
CA VAL A 136 -8.38 -9.22 -6.58
C VAL A 136 -8.80 -7.77 -6.71
N ALA A 137 -7.86 -6.84 -6.65
CA ALA A 137 -8.11 -5.42 -6.88
C ALA A 137 -7.67 -5.01 -8.29
N PHE A 138 -8.60 -4.47 -9.08
CA PHE A 138 -8.30 -3.84 -10.37
C PHE A 138 -7.98 -2.37 -10.13
N MET A 139 -6.70 -2.02 -10.08
CA MET A 139 -6.22 -0.64 -9.91
C MET A 139 -6.26 0.13 -11.24
N ASP A 140 -7.31 -0.05 -12.04
CA ASP A 140 -7.47 0.59 -13.35
C ASP A 140 -7.85 2.08 -13.17
N GLY A 141 -6.83 2.95 -13.21
CA GLY A 141 -6.97 4.39 -12.96
C GLY A 141 -6.34 4.85 -11.65
N ILE A 142 -6.75 6.03 -11.21
CA ILE A 142 -6.29 6.65 -9.94
C ILE A 142 -6.62 5.72 -8.76
N THR A 143 -5.59 5.44 -7.96
CA THR A 143 -5.63 4.64 -6.73
C THR A 143 -4.86 5.39 -5.63
N MET A 144 -5.57 6.14 -4.79
CA MET A 144 -4.98 7.01 -3.75
C MET A 144 -5.75 6.87 -2.43
N GLY A 145 -5.10 7.15 -1.28
CA GLY A 145 -5.73 7.13 0.05
C GLY A 145 -6.56 5.87 0.30
N GLY A 146 -7.84 6.02 0.66
CA GLY A 146 -8.79 4.90 0.78
C GLY A 146 -8.81 3.90 -0.39
N GLY A 147 -8.53 4.31 -1.63
CA GLY A 147 -8.39 3.38 -2.76
C GLY A 147 -7.18 2.46 -2.64
N VAL A 148 -6.11 2.95 -2.00
CA VAL A 148 -4.96 2.14 -1.60
C VAL A 148 -5.34 1.19 -0.46
N GLY A 149 -6.14 1.63 0.53
CA GLY A 149 -6.66 0.76 1.60
C GLY A 149 -7.44 -0.45 1.05
N LEU A 150 -8.30 -0.21 0.06
CA LEU A 150 -9.11 -1.24 -0.60
C LEU A 150 -8.32 -2.20 -1.51
N SER A 151 -7.04 -1.95 -1.76
CA SER A 151 -6.23 -2.69 -2.74
C SER A 151 -4.89 -3.19 -2.22
N ALA A 152 -4.11 -2.40 -1.48
CA ALA A 152 -2.75 -2.70 -1.06
C ALA A 152 -2.63 -3.98 -0.22
N HIS A 153 -3.69 -4.36 0.48
CA HIS A 153 -3.72 -5.53 1.34
C HIS A 153 -4.21 -6.79 0.66
N ALA A 154 -4.76 -6.69 -0.55
CA ALA A 154 -5.16 -7.82 -1.36
C ALA A 154 -3.95 -8.64 -1.82
N PRO A 155 -4.04 -9.99 -1.89
CA PRO A 155 -2.96 -10.80 -2.46
C PRO A 155 -2.76 -10.52 -3.96
N PHE A 156 -3.81 -10.12 -4.69
CA PHE A 156 -3.74 -9.73 -6.10
C PHE A 156 -4.11 -8.27 -6.29
N ARG A 157 -3.15 -7.51 -6.81
CA ARG A 157 -3.22 -6.08 -7.10
C ARG A 157 -2.78 -5.91 -8.55
N ILE A 158 -3.73 -5.63 -9.43
CA ILE A 158 -3.50 -5.54 -10.87
C ILE A 158 -3.39 -4.07 -11.23
N ALA A 159 -2.21 -3.63 -11.65
CA ALA A 159 -2.02 -2.34 -12.29
C ALA A 159 -2.30 -2.47 -13.80
N THR A 160 -2.69 -1.34 -14.40
CA THR A 160 -2.88 -1.15 -15.84
C THR A 160 -2.07 0.05 -16.31
N GLU A 161 -2.04 0.33 -17.61
CA GLU A 161 -1.47 1.57 -18.15
C GLU A 161 -2.11 2.86 -17.58
N LYS A 162 -3.31 2.76 -17.01
CA LYS A 162 -4.03 3.89 -16.40
C LYS A 162 -3.75 4.06 -14.92
N THR A 163 -3.11 3.08 -14.25
CA THR A 163 -2.90 3.16 -12.81
C THR A 163 -2.07 4.39 -12.45
N VAL A 164 -2.59 5.17 -11.49
CA VAL A 164 -1.84 6.24 -10.83
C VAL A 164 -1.92 6.01 -9.33
N PHE A 165 -0.84 5.47 -8.76
CA PHE A 165 -0.70 5.25 -7.33
C PHE A 165 -0.09 6.49 -6.66
N ALA A 166 -0.66 6.92 -5.54
CA ALA A 166 -0.02 7.86 -4.63
C ALA A 166 -0.63 7.81 -3.22
N MET A 167 0.16 8.26 -2.24
CA MET A 167 -0.28 8.56 -0.87
C MET A 167 -0.16 10.09 -0.66
N PRO A 168 -1.16 10.90 -1.10
CA PRO A 168 -1.09 12.36 -1.08
C PRO A 168 -1.37 13.01 0.30
N GLU A 169 -1.47 12.25 1.37
CA GLU A 169 -1.98 12.67 2.68
C GLU A 169 -1.16 13.82 3.29
N THR A 170 0.18 13.79 3.15
CA THR A 170 1.03 14.89 3.65
C THR A 170 0.79 16.22 2.92
N THR A 171 0.17 16.18 1.74
CA THR A 171 -0.22 17.36 0.96
C THR A 171 -1.42 18.07 1.59
N ILE A 172 -2.32 17.33 2.23
CA ILE A 172 -3.58 17.83 2.81
C ILE A 172 -3.51 17.97 4.33
N GLY A 173 -2.32 17.91 4.93
CA GLY A 173 -2.17 18.01 6.38
C GLY A 173 -2.58 16.73 7.14
N PHE A 174 -2.43 15.57 6.49
CA PHE A 174 -2.70 14.26 7.06
C PHE A 174 -1.47 13.33 6.97
N PHE A 175 -1.58 12.10 7.46
CA PHE A 175 -0.49 11.12 7.44
C PHE A 175 -0.86 9.91 6.57
N PRO A 176 0.12 9.16 6.03
CA PRO A 176 -0.16 7.92 5.30
C PRO A 176 -0.84 6.89 6.22
N ASP A 177 -2.12 6.66 5.96
CA ASP A 177 -3.04 5.84 6.74
C ASP A 177 -3.42 4.56 5.99
N VAL A 178 -4.58 3.97 6.27
CA VAL A 178 -5.12 2.77 5.62
C VAL A 178 -4.13 1.60 5.53
N GLY A 179 -3.35 1.42 6.59
CA GLY A 179 -2.31 0.40 6.69
C GLY A 179 -1.03 0.72 5.90
N ALA A 180 -0.84 1.93 5.40
CA ALA A 180 0.40 2.38 4.77
C ALA A 180 1.60 2.29 5.70
N SER A 181 1.41 2.44 7.01
CA SER A 181 2.47 2.17 7.97
C SER A 181 2.85 0.70 8.09
N PHE A 182 2.01 -0.22 7.60
CA PHE A 182 2.36 -1.62 7.47
C PHE A 182 3.04 -1.92 6.14
N PHE A 183 2.46 -1.52 4.99
CA PHE A 183 3.00 -1.94 3.70
C PHE A 183 4.19 -1.10 3.21
N LEU A 184 4.21 0.22 3.44
CA LEU A 184 5.31 1.07 2.95
C LEU A 184 6.66 0.65 3.55
N PRO A 185 6.80 0.40 4.88
CA PRO A 185 8.08 -0.02 5.44
C PRO A 185 8.54 -1.42 5.03
N ARG A 186 7.69 -2.18 4.33
CA ARG A 186 7.98 -3.52 3.80
C ARG A 186 8.31 -3.51 2.29
N LEU A 187 8.25 -2.34 1.64
CA LEU A 187 8.83 -2.16 0.31
C LEU A 187 10.36 -2.24 0.37
N SER A 188 11.00 -2.56 -0.75
CA SER A 188 12.46 -2.71 -0.80
C SER A 188 13.17 -1.40 -0.49
N GLY A 189 14.21 -1.46 0.36
CA GLY A 189 15.02 -0.32 0.76
C GLY A 189 14.21 0.80 1.44
N SER A 190 14.39 2.03 1.00
CA SER A 190 13.72 3.22 1.57
C SER A 190 12.60 3.77 0.69
N ILE A 191 12.12 3.00 -0.30
CA ILE A 191 11.01 3.41 -1.20
C ILE A 191 9.77 3.82 -0.39
N GLY A 192 9.42 3.06 0.64
CA GLY A 192 8.24 3.37 1.46
C GLY A 192 8.30 4.73 2.13
N ALA A 193 9.44 5.06 2.75
CA ALA A 193 9.66 6.36 3.38
C ALA A 193 9.69 7.50 2.35
N TYR A 194 10.29 7.25 1.18
CA TYR A 194 10.28 8.18 0.06
C TYR A 194 8.84 8.52 -0.38
N LEU A 195 8.02 7.52 -0.64
CA LEU A 195 6.62 7.72 -1.07
C LEU A 195 5.78 8.39 0.02
N ALA A 196 5.96 8.00 1.29
CA ALA A 196 5.27 8.59 2.43
C ALA A 196 5.52 10.10 2.57
N LEU A 197 6.76 10.55 2.38
CA LEU A 197 7.17 11.94 2.63
C LEU A 197 6.96 12.85 1.42
N THR A 198 7.15 12.33 0.21
CA THR A 198 7.09 13.12 -1.02
C THR A 198 5.70 13.10 -1.66
N SER A 199 4.90 12.06 -1.37
CA SER A 199 3.66 11.78 -2.10
C SER A 199 3.87 11.65 -3.61
N GLU A 200 5.05 11.16 -4.04
CA GLU A 200 5.36 10.95 -5.45
C GLU A 200 4.34 9.99 -6.08
N ARG A 201 3.98 10.28 -7.34
CA ARG A 201 3.04 9.47 -8.11
C ARG A 201 3.80 8.40 -8.86
N LEU A 202 3.35 7.15 -8.74
CA LEU A 202 3.81 6.05 -9.57
C LEU A 202 2.73 5.70 -10.59
N THR A 203 3.13 5.56 -11.84
CA THR A 203 2.19 5.31 -12.95
C THR A 203 2.47 3.98 -13.62
N GLY A 204 1.39 3.35 -14.09
CA GLY A 204 1.41 2.12 -14.89
C GLY A 204 2.38 1.04 -14.38
N PRO A 205 3.34 0.59 -15.22
CA PRO A 205 4.26 -0.50 -14.87
C PRO A 205 5.17 -0.16 -13.68
N ASN A 206 5.39 1.12 -13.35
CA ASN A 206 6.20 1.49 -12.18
C ASN A 206 5.52 1.18 -10.84
N VAL A 207 4.20 1.03 -10.83
CA VAL A 207 3.47 0.49 -9.66
C VAL A 207 3.78 -0.99 -9.49
N PHE A 208 3.95 -1.73 -10.59
CA PHE A 208 4.38 -3.13 -10.57
C PHE A 208 5.87 -3.27 -10.18
N TYR A 209 6.78 -2.53 -10.81
CA TYR A 209 8.21 -2.61 -10.52
C TYR A 209 8.55 -2.28 -9.06
N SER A 210 7.80 -1.39 -8.42
CA SER A 210 7.98 -1.04 -6.99
C SER A 210 7.43 -2.09 -6.02
N GLY A 211 6.67 -3.08 -6.50
CA GLY A 211 6.02 -4.12 -5.70
C GLY A 211 4.67 -3.73 -5.10
N LEU A 212 4.19 -2.52 -5.39
CA LEU A 212 2.86 -2.05 -4.97
C LEU A 212 1.75 -2.78 -5.73
N ALA A 213 1.94 -3.05 -7.03
CA ALA A 213 1.13 -4.00 -7.77
C ALA A 213 1.80 -5.37 -7.81
N THR A 214 1.00 -6.43 -7.76
CA THR A 214 1.49 -7.78 -7.99
C THR A 214 1.63 -8.11 -9.47
N HIS A 215 0.72 -7.61 -10.30
CA HIS A 215 0.59 -7.93 -11.72
C HIS A 215 0.37 -6.64 -12.50
N TYR A 216 0.73 -6.66 -13.78
CA TYR A 216 0.47 -5.58 -14.73
C TYR A 216 -0.24 -6.15 -15.96
N LEU A 217 -1.44 -5.68 -16.25
CA LEU A 217 -2.25 -6.11 -17.39
C LEU A 217 -2.80 -4.90 -18.12
N HIS A 218 -2.95 -4.96 -19.44
CA HIS A 218 -3.56 -3.87 -20.19
C HIS A 218 -5.06 -3.76 -19.84
N SER A 219 -5.59 -2.54 -19.68
CA SER A 219 -6.98 -2.34 -19.21
C SER A 219 -8.03 -3.04 -20.09
N THR A 220 -7.75 -3.21 -21.38
CA THR A 220 -8.65 -3.89 -22.32
C THR A 220 -8.80 -5.40 -22.06
N SER A 221 -7.89 -6.04 -21.31
CA SER A 221 -8.02 -7.47 -20.98
C SER A 221 -8.82 -7.73 -19.71
N LEU A 222 -9.10 -6.70 -18.90
CA LEU A 222 -9.79 -6.86 -17.62
C LEU A 222 -11.20 -7.47 -17.73
N PRO A 223 -12.05 -7.13 -18.73
CA PRO A 223 -13.37 -7.76 -18.86
C PRO A 223 -13.28 -9.27 -19.15
N ASP A 224 -12.34 -9.68 -20.00
CA ASP A 224 -12.15 -11.10 -20.33
C ASP A 224 -11.54 -11.85 -19.15
N LEU A 225 -10.61 -11.21 -18.43
CA LEU A 225 -10.09 -11.75 -17.17
C LEU A 225 -11.20 -11.94 -16.14
N GLU A 226 -12.09 -10.96 -15.96
CA GLU A 226 -13.22 -11.06 -15.03
C GLU A 226 -14.14 -12.23 -15.40
N ALA A 227 -14.41 -12.43 -16.69
CA ALA A 227 -15.15 -13.59 -17.18
C ALA A 227 -14.42 -14.90 -16.85
N ARG A 228 -13.10 -14.96 -17.07
CA ARG A 228 -12.28 -16.15 -16.77
C ARG A 228 -12.24 -16.48 -15.28
N LEU A 229 -12.10 -15.47 -14.41
CA LEU A 229 -12.12 -15.65 -12.96
C LEU A 229 -13.45 -16.23 -12.47
N ALA A 230 -14.57 -15.87 -13.11
CA ALA A 230 -15.88 -16.42 -12.80
C ALA A 230 -16.02 -17.92 -13.12
N GLU A 231 -15.27 -18.42 -14.09
CA GLU A 231 -15.30 -19.82 -14.51
C GLU A 231 -14.42 -20.74 -13.65
N LEU A 232 -13.52 -20.16 -12.84
CA LEU A 232 -12.64 -20.94 -11.98
C LEU A 232 -13.45 -21.76 -10.98
N ARG A 233 -13.09 -23.04 -10.89
CA ARG A 233 -13.65 -23.98 -9.91
C ARG A 233 -12.56 -24.43 -8.97
N PHE A 234 -12.89 -24.43 -7.69
CA PHE A 234 -12.03 -24.88 -6.61
C PHE A 234 -12.69 -26.08 -5.95
N GLN A 235 -11.89 -26.99 -5.43
CA GLN A 235 -12.38 -28.02 -4.52
C GLN A 235 -12.60 -27.40 -3.15
N ASP A 236 -13.57 -27.91 -2.41
CA ASP A 236 -13.84 -27.42 -1.04
C ASP A 236 -12.63 -27.67 -0.11
N SER A 237 -11.82 -28.69 -0.42
CA SER A 237 -10.57 -29.00 0.29
C SER A 237 -9.38 -28.12 -0.11
N ASP A 238 -9.47 -27.31 -1.17
CA ASP A 238 -8.37 -26.44 -1.60
C ASP A 238 -8.17 -25.33 -0.57
N ASP A 239 -6.98 -25.31 0.04
CA ASP A 239 -6.57 -24.22 0.92
C ASP A 239 -6.40 -22.90 0.15
N LEU A 240 -6.34 -21.79 0.88
CA LEU A 240 -6.22 -20.46 0.28
C LEU A 240 -4.98 -20.35 -0.61
N GLY A 241 -3.85 -20.95 -0.25
CA GLY A 241 -2.62 -20.91 -1.05
C GLY A 241 -2.78 -21.56 -2.41
N THR A 242 -3.45 -22.72 -2.47
CA THR A 242 -3.76 -23.46 -3.70
C THR A 242 -4.70 -22.66 -4.60
N ARG A 243 -5.75 -22.07 -4.02
CA ARG A 243 -6.69 -21.20 -4.75
C ARG A 243 -5.99 -19.99 -5.35
N LEU A 244 -5.14 -19.33 -4.57
CA LEU A 244 -4.34 -18.18 -5.04
C LEU A 244 -3.36 -18.61 -6.14
N ALA A 245 -2.68 -19.75 -6.03
CA ALA A 245 -1.77 -20.21 -7.08
C ALA A 245 -2.46 -20.37 -8.44
N LEU A 246 -3.66 -20.97 -8.46
CA LEU A 246 -4.47 -21.10 -9.69
C LEU A 246 -4.88 -19.74 -10.27
N ILE A 247 -5.30 -18.81 -9.41
CA ILE A 247 -5.64 -17.44 -9.84
C ILE A 247 -4.41 -16.75 -10.41
N SER A 248 -3.25 -16.85 -9.75
CA SER A 248 -2.01 -16.25 -10.26
C SER A 248 -1.65 -16.77 -11.64
N GLN A 249 -1.78 -18.08 -11.89
CA GLN A 249 -1.58 -18.65 -13.22
C GLN A 249 -2.60 -18.08 -14.23
N THR A 250 -3.87 -17.96 -13.83
CA THR A 250 -4.93 -17.40 -14.66
C THR A 250 -4.65 -15.95 -15.03
N LEU A 251 -4.15 -15.12 -14.10
CA LEU A 251 -3.80 -13.72 -14.38
C LEU A 251 -2.72 -13.62 -15.47
N GLU A 252 -1.76 -14.53 -15.46
CA GLU A 252 -0.65 -14.53 -16.43
C GLU A 252 -1.07 -14.96 -17.84
N GLU A 253 -2.22 -15.62 -18.00
CA GLU A 253 -2.81 -15.91 -19.32
C GLU A 253 -3.19 -14.62 -20.07
N PHE A 254 -3.42 -13.51 -19.35
CA PHE A 254 -3.81 -12.21 -19.89
C PHE A 254 -2.65 -11.21 -19.97
N SER A 255 -1.45 -11.64 -19.62
CA SER A 255 -0.23 -10.83 -19.68
C SER A 255 0.15 -10.54 -21.13
N THR A 256 0.14 -9.25 -21.53
CA THR A 256 0.53 -8.82 -22.89
C THR A 256 1.99 -8.37 -23.00
N GLY A 257 2.77 -8.56 -21.95
CA GLY A 257 4.10 -7.98 -21.80
C GLY A 257 4.07 -6.56 -21.22
N LEU A 258 5.23 -6.12 -20.73
CA LEU A 258 5.44 -4.77 -20.21
C LEU A 258 5.79 -3.80 -21.34
N PRO A 259 5.46 -2.50 -21.23
CA PRO A 259 5.86 -1.50 -22.20
C PRO A 259 7.39 -1.40 -22.32
N TYR A 260 7.92 -1.50 -23.54
CA TYR A 260 9.37 -1.49 -23.78
C TYR A 260 10.01 -0.09 -23.62
N ASP A 261 9.20 0.96 -23.67
CA ASP A 261 9.61 2.37 -23.64
C ASP A 261 9.48 3.00 -22.25
N GLN A 262 9.00 2.25 -21.25
CA GLN A 262 8.82 2.73 -19.88
C GLN A 262 9.86 2.09 -18.94
N PRO A 263 10.98 2.78 -18.64
CA PRO A 263 12.00 2.26 -17.76
C PRO A 263 11.51 2.21 -16.30
N ILE A 264 12.23 1.44 -15.48
CA ILE A 264 12.08 1.43 -14.02
C ILE A 264 12.54 2.79 -13.48
N LEU A 265 11.59 3.64 -13.06
CA LEU A 265 11.85 5.00 -12.58
C LEU A 265 12.56 5.01 -11.23
N LEU A 266 12.17 4.10 -10.33
CA LEU A 266 12.80 3.92 -9.03
C LEU A 266 13.93 2.89 -9.11
N GLY A 267 14.84 3.06 -10.07
CA GLY A 267 16.00 2.19 -10.31
C GLY A 267 17.34 2.94 -10.31
N GLY A 268 18.44 2.18 -10.37
CA GLY A 268 19.78 2.73 -10.61
C GLY A 268 20.25 3.75 -9.57
N GLU A 269 20.84 4.87 -10.02
CA GLU A 269 21.37 5.93 -9.14
C GLU A 269 20.28 6.62 -8.32
N ILE A 270 19.11 6.89 -8.91
CA ILE A 270 17.97 7.47 -8.19
C ILE A 270 17.56 6.57 -7.04
N ARG A 271 17.48 5.26 -7.28
CA ARG A 271 17.15 4.30 -6.24
C ARG A 271 18.21 4.21 -5.13
N ARG A 272 19.51 4.28 -5.48
CA ARG A 272 20.59 4.37 -4.48
C ARG A 272 20.48 5.65 -3.65
N ALA A 273 20.15 6.79 -4.27
CA ALA A 273 19.92 8.05 -3.57
C ALA A 273 18.70 7.98 -2.64
N ILE A 274 17.60 7.34 -3.07
CA ILE A 274 16.45 7.07 -2.20
C ILE A 274 16.88 6.30 -0.95
N ASP A 275 17.61 5.20 -1.13
CA ASP A 275 18.06 4.38 0.00
C ASP A 275 18.99 5.17 0.95
N ARG A 276 19.91 6.00 0.41
CA ARG A 276 20.80 6.87 1.19
C ARG A 276 20.07 7.98 1.96
N CYS A 277 19.14 8.69 1.29
CA CYS A 277 18.51 9.89 1.85
C CYS A 277 17.31 9.56 2.74
N PHE A 278 16.52 8.54 2.40
CA PHE A 278 15.25 8.23 3.09
C PHE A 278 15.35 7.08 4.10
N SER A 279 16.55 6.55 4.34
CA SER A 279 16.81 5.61 5.45
C SER A 279 16.95 6.29 6.81
N LYS A 280 16.97 7.63 6.85
CA LYS A 280 17.13 8.43 8.07
C LYS A 280 15.87 8.41 8.93
N THR A 281 16.05 8.53 10.24
CA THR A 281 14.96 8.37 11.23
C THR A 281 14.21 9.67 11.55
N ASN A 282 14.71 10.80 11.09
CA ASN A 282 14.10 12.13 11.29
C ASN A 282 14.28 13.01 10.06
N ILE A 283 13.41 14.01 9.91
CA ILE A 283 13.32 14.80 8.69
C ILE A 283 14.54 15.70 8.47
N ASN A 284 15.17 16.18 9.54
CA ASN A 284 16.36 17.03 9.42
C ASN A 284 17.50 16.25 8.76
N ASP A 285 17.71 15.00 9.17
CA ASP A 285 18.72 14.15 8.56
C ASP A 285 18.40 13.78 7.10
N VAL A 286 17.11 13.62 6.76
CA VAL A 286 16.68 13.45 5.36
C VAL A 286 17.01 14.68 4.53
N ILE A 287 16.71 15.88 5.04
CA ILE A 287 17.02 17.16 4.38
C ILE A 287 18.52 17.29 4.16
N VAL A 288 19.33 17.09 5.20
CA VAL A 288 20.80 17.15 5.11
C VAL A 288 21.32 16.14 4.08
N ALA A 289 20.78 14.92 4.07
CA ALA A 289 21.18 13.90 3.11
C ALA A 289 20.82 14.28 1.66
N LEU A 290 19.63 14.86 1.43
CA LEU A 290 19.24 15.36 0.11
C LEU A 290 20.09 16.55 -0.32
N GLU A 291 20.41 17.47 0.59
CA GLU A 291 21.27 18.63 0.34
C GLU A 291 22.73 18.24 0.05
N ALA A 292 23.13 17.02 0.40
CA ALA A 292 24.47 16.46 0.13
C ALA A 292 24.56 15.72 -1.21
N GLU A 293 23.44 15.39 -1.87
CA GLU A 293 23.45 14.70 -3.16
C GLU A 293 24.05 15.60 -4.26
N ARG A 294 24.90 15.03 -5.12
CA ARG A 294 25.66 15.73 -6.16
C ARG A 294 25.65 14.93 -7.46
N GLY A 295 25.91 15.60 -8.59
CA GLY A 295 26.02 14.94 -9.89
C GLY A 295 24.65 14.49 -10.42
N HIS A 296 24.53 13.24 -10.87
CA HIS A 296 23.32 12.73 -11.54
C HIS A 296 22.05 12.74 -10.67
N THR A 297 22.17 12.82 -9.35
CA THR A 297 21.04 12.80 -8.41
C THR A 297 20.70 14.18 -7.85
N GLU A 298 21.48 15.22 -8.17
CA GLU A 298 21.36 16.56 -7.59
C GLU A 298 20.02 17.22 -7.93
N GLU A 299 19.63 17.23 -9.20
CA GLU A 299 18.34 17.82 -9.63
C GLU A 299 17.14 17.08 -9.01
N TRP A 300 17.20 15.75 -8.97
CA TRP A 300 16.19 14.93 -8.32
C TRP A 300 16.08 15.28 -6.83
N ALA A 301 17.20 15.38 -6.12
CA ALA A 301 17.23 15.68 -4.70
C ALA A 301 16.68 17.08 -4.41
N GLN A 302 17.03 18.09 -5.22
CA GLN A 302 16.48 19.44 -5.11
C GLN A 302 14.96 19.46 -5.34
N LYS A 303 14.46 18.69 -6.31
CA LYS A 303 13.01 18.50 -6.49
C LYS A 303 12.36 17.89 -5.24
N GLN A 304 12.98 16.90 -4.60
CA GLN A 304 12.43 16.27 -3.40
C GLN A 304 12.42 17.24 -2.21
N LEU A 305 13.48 18.01 -2.02
CA LEU A 305 13.56 19.07 -1.00
C LEU A 305 12.45 20.11 -1.19
N ALA A 306 12.30 20.62 -2.42
CA ALA A 306 11.25 21.58 -2.75
C ALA A 306 9.84 21.00 -2.56
N THR A 307 9.67 19.68 -2.75
CA THR A 307 8.40 18.99 -2.54
C THR A 307 8.07 18.86 -1.06
N ILE A 308 9.02 18.36 -0.25
CA ILE A 308 8.82 18.15 1.19
C ILE A 308 8.57 19.48 1.92
N ARG A 309 9.29 20.56 1.55
CA ARG A 309 9.09 21.90 2.12
C ARG A 309 7.70 22.50 1.86
N LYS A 310 6.91 21.97 0.92
CA LYS A 310 5.52 22.40 0.65
C LYS A 310 4.47 21.63 1.46
N ARG A 311 4.84 20.53 2.10
CA ARG A 311 3.93 19.68 2.89
C ARG A 311 3.69 20.28 4.27
N SER A 312 2.64 19.80 4.96
CA SER A 312 2.44 20.10 6.38
C SER A 312 3.66 19.62 7.19
N PRO A 313 4.34 20.50 7.95
CA PRO A 313 5.47 20.10 8.78
C PRO A 313 5.12 19.02 9.78
N THR A 314 3.94 19.10 10.41
CA THR A 314 3.44 18.08 11.35
C THR A 314 3.28 16.73 10.65
N SER A 315 2.66 16.73 9.47
CA SER A 315 2.42 15.52 8.68
C SER A 315 3.71 14.81 8.28
N VAL A 316 4.72 15.56 7.84
CA VAL A 316 6.04 15.03 7.47
C VAL A 316 6.74 14.40 8.68
N HIS A 317 6.70 15.06 9.85
CA HIS A 317 7.28 14.51 11.08
C HIS A 317 6.56 13.25 11.56
N VAL A 318 5.23 13.20 11.44
CA VAL A 318 4.48 11.99 11.77
C VAL A 318 4.79 10.86 10.79
N ALA A 319 4.75 11.13 9.48
CA ALA A 319 5.00 10.13 8.43
C ALA A 319 6.38 9.47 8.55
N ILE A 320 7.45 10.24 8.76
CA ILE A 320 8.79 9.66 8.92
C ILE A 320 8.89 8.83 10.18
N ARG A 321 8.33 9.29 11.31
CA ARG A 321 8.33 8.54 12.56
C ARG A 321 7.56 7.23 12.41
N GLN A 322 6.39 7.29 11.79
CA GLN A 322 5.54 6.14 11.50
C GLN A 322 6.27 5.09 10.65
N ALA A 323 6.94 5.52 9.57
CA ALA A 323 7.68 4.64 8.66
C ALA A 323 8.79 3.81 9.35
N HIS A 324 9.31 4.29 10.48
CA HIS A 324 10.34 3.60 11.25
C HIS A 324 9.77 2.70 12.32
N ILE A 325 8.84 3.20 13.14
CA ILE A 325 8.34 2.44 14.29
C ILE A 325 7.36 1.34 13.90
N ALA A 326 6.60 1.54 12.81
CA ALA A 326 5.55 0.62 12.37
C ALA A 326 6.09 -0.67 11.72
N ARG A 327 7.39 -0.72 11.39
CA ARG A 327 8.09 -1.95 10.97
C ARG A 327 7.90 -3.11 11.96
N LYS A 328 7.70 -2.80 13.24
CA LYS A 328 7.53 -3.78 14.32
C LYS A 328 6.08 -4.18 14.55
N TRP A 329 5.12 -3.42 14.02
CA TRP A 329 3.69 -3.67 14.23
C TRP A 329 3.21 -4.84 13.37
N ASP A 330 2.27 -5.59 13.92
CA ASP A 330 1.44 -6.49 13.13
C ASP A 330 0.28 -5.74 12.47
N ILE A 331 -0.43 -6.40 11.54
CA ILE A 331 -1.48 -5.75 10.74
C ILE A 331 -2.66 -5.24 11.60
N ALA A 332 -3.05 -5.95 12.66
CA ALA A 332 -4.13 -5.51 13.54
C ALA A 332 -3.71 -4.33 14.43
N GLU A 333 -2.50 -4.38 15.01
CA GLU A 333 -1.91 -3.27 15.75
C GLU A 333 -1.80 -2.01 14.90
N THR A 334 -1.51 -2.17 13.60
CA THR A 334 -1.38 -1.06 12.64
C THR A 334 -2.66 -0.25 12.60
N PHE A 335 -3.81 -0.86 12.28
CA PHE A 335 -5.08 -0.14 12.16
C PHE A 335 -5.56 0.47 13.48
N LYS A 336 -5.33 -0.22 14.61
CA LYS A 336 -5.63 0.33 15.94
C LYS A 336 -4.83 1.59 16.25
N LYS A 337 -3.52 1.59 15.95
CA LYS A 337 -2.63 2.72 16.20
C LYS A 337 -2.86 3.85 15.20
N GLU A 338 -3.11 3.53 13.94
CA GLU A 338 -3.47 4.52 12.92
C GLU A 338 -4.79 5.21 13.26
N HIS A 339 -5.78 4.51 13.83
CA HIS A 339 -7.03 5.14 14.29
C HIS A 339 -6.77 6.23 15.34
N GLN A 340 -5.90 5.97 16.32
CA GLN A 340 -5.55 6.97 17.33
C GLN A 340 -4.74 8.14 16.74
N ILE A 341 -3.86 7.87 15.77
CA ILE A 341 -3.14 8.93 15.05
C ILE A 341 -4.15 9.80 14.27
N ALA A 342 -5.05 9.18 13.51
CA ALA A 342 -6.09 9.87 12.74
C ALA A 342 -7.02 10.70 13.63
N SER A 343 -7.44 10.16 14.77
CA SER A 343 -8.28 10.86 15.74
C SER A 343 -7.62 12.14 16.27
N LYS A 344 -6.29 12.14 16.42
CA LYS A 344 -5.51 13.33 16.80
C LYS A 344 -5.37 14.31 15.64
N PHE A 345 -5.24 13.82 14.41
CA PHE A 345 -5.26 14.69 13.22
C PHE A 345 -6.60 15.38 13.00
N MET A 346 -7.72 14.77 13.36
CA MET A 346 -9.04 15.43 13.27
C MET A 346 -9.14 16.67 14.16
N GLN A 347 -8.36 16.71 15.24
CA GLN A 347 -8.26 17.86 16.14
C GLN A 347 -7.19 18.86 15.70
N HIS A 348 -6.22 18.43 14.89
CA HIS A 348 -5.09 19.25 14.47
C HIS A 348 -5.49 20.18 13.30
N PRO A 349 -5.10 21.48 13.32
CA PRO A 349 -5.54 22.46 12.33
C PRO A 349 -5.10 22.13 10.90
N ASP A 350 -3.91 21.54 10.72
CA ASP A 350 -3.37 21.26 9.38
C ASP A 350 -4.28 20.39 8.51
N PHE A 351 -5.00 19.41 9.07
CA PHE A 351 -5.88 18.56 8.27
C PHE A 351 -7.02 19.38 7.66
N THR A 352 -7.77 20.08 8.51
CA THR A 352 -8.90 20.90 8.08
C THR A 352 -8.45 22.02 7.15
N GLU A 353 -7.31 22.67 7.44
CA GLU A 353 -6.75 23.71 6.59
C GLU A 353 -6.27 23.16 5.24
N GLY A 354 -5.52 22.06 5.22
CA GLY A 354 -4.99 21.46 4.00
C GLY A 354 -6.10 20.98 3.07
N VAL A 355 -7.10 20.28 3.61
CA VAL A 355 -8.28 19.87 2.85
C VAL A 355 -9.05 21.07 2.32
N THR A 356 -9.35 22.06 3.17
CA THR A 356 -10.15 23.22 2.76
C THR A 356 -9.41 24.08 1.74
N ALA A 357 -8.13 24.36 1.95
CA ALA A 357 -7.29 25.13 1.03
C ALA A 357 -7.20 24.47 -0.36
N LEU A 358 -6.95 23.16 -0.43
CA LEU A 358 -6.68 22.48 -1.70
C LEU A 358 -7.95 21.98 -2.42
N LEU A 359 -8.94 21.51 -1.67
CA LEU A 359 -10.15 20.92 -2.26
C LEU A 359 -11.27 21.93 -2.46
N VAL A 360 -11.36 22.94 -1.59
CA VAL A 360 -12.43 23.95 -1.63
C VAL A 360 -11.91 25.28 -2.20
N ARG A 361 -10.92 25.91 -1.55
CA ARG A 361 -10.46 27.27 -1.88
C ARG A 361 -9.50 27.35 -3.08
N LYS A 362 -8.84 26.24 -3.43
CA LYS A 362 -7.83 26.11 -4.50
C LYS A 362 -6.62 27.04 -4.31
N GLU A 363 -6.13 27.12 -3.08
CA GLU A 363 -4.96 27.93 -2.69
C GLU A 363 -3.91 27.13 -1.93
N THR A 364 -2.76 27.76 -1.66
CA THR A 364 -1.70 27.17 -0.82
C THR A 364 -2.15 27.13 0.65
N PRO A 365 -2.10 25.97 1.32
CA PRO A 365 -2.47 25.86 2.73
C PRO A 365 -1.55 26.66 3.65
N LYS A 366 -2.09 27.13 4.77
CA LYS A 366 -1.36 27.84 5.82
C LYS A 366 -1.12 26.94 7.02
N TRP A 367 0.00 26.21 6.99
CA TRP A 367 0.35 25.22 8.01
C TRP A 367 0.65 25.83 9.38
N GLN A 368 0.43 25.03 10.43
CA GLN A 368 0.82 25.30 11.80
C GLN A 368 1.59 24.10 12.38
N PRO A 369 2.93 24.18 12.50
CA PRO A 369 3.79 25.32 12.19
C PRO A 369 3.93 25.58 10.68
N GLU A 370 4.35 26.79 10.29
CA GLU A 370 4.35 27.26 8.90
C GLU A 370 5.44 26.63 8.00
N SER A 371 6.49 26.07 8.60
CA SER A 371 7.61 25.45 7.89
C SER A 371 8.30 24.38 8.75
N LEU A 372 9.15 23.55 8.13
CA LEU A 372 9.94 22.55 8.84
C LEU A 372 10.95 23.20 9.79
N GLU A 373 11.50 24.35 9.39
CA GLU A 373 12.44 25.15 10.17
C GLU A 373 11.78 25.76 11.42
N ALA A 374 10.51 26.21 11.29
CA ALA A 374 9.74 26.78 12.40
C ALA A 374 9.42 25.78 13.53
N VAL A 375 9.55 24.47 13.27
CA VAL A 375 9.41 23.42 14.30
C VAL A 375 10.45 23.58 15.42
N GLY A 376 11.64 24.12 15.10
CA GLY A 376 12.67 24.47 16.08
C GLY A 376 13.18 23.28 16.91
N GLY A 377 13.27 22.09 16.30
CA GLY A 377 13.78 20.88 16.96
C GLY A 377 12.81 20.21 17.95
N LYS A 378 11.59 20.75 18.13
CA LYS A 378 10.56 20.12 18.96
C LYS A 378 10.09 18.80 18.33
N ASN A 379 9.85 17.79 19.16
CA ASN A 379 9.29 16.52 18.68
C ASN A 379 7.76 16.62 18.55
N ILE A 380 7.28 17.38 17.57
CA ILE A 380 5.84 17.62 17.33
C ILE A 380 5.08 16.34 16.92
N ALA A 381 5.78 15.30 16.47
CA ALA A 381 5.18 14.02 16.19
C ALA A 381 4.87 13.22 17.47
N LYS A 382 5.58 13.45 18.58
CA LYS A 382 5.48 12.62 19.80
C LYS A 382 4.02 12.43 20.29
N PRO A 383 3.18 13.48 20.42
CA PRO A 383 1.81 13.33 20.90
C PRO A 383 0.96 12.38 20.05
N PHE A 384 1.22 12.29 18.73
CA PHE A 384 0.47 11.39 17.84
C PHE A 384 0.71 9.91 18.16
N PHE A 385 1.85 9.56 18.78
CA PHE A 385 2.23 8.18 19.10
C PHE A 385 2.11 7.83 20.59
N GLU A 386 1.46 8.68 21.38
CA GLU A 386 1.08 8.39 22.76
C GLU A 386 -0.26 7.62 22.74
N PHE A 387 -0.18 6.30 22.70
CA PHE A 387 -1.36 5.44 22.52
C PHE A 387 -2.06 5.12 23.84
N GLU A 388 -3.40 5.21 23.84
CA GLU A 388 -4.27 4.94 24.97
C GLU A 388 -5.06 3.65 24.75
N LYS A 389 -5.02 2.73 25.71
CA LYS A 389 -5.58 1.37 25.54
C LYS A 389 -7.11 1.37 25.50
N ASP A 390 -7.74 2.28 26.23
CA ASP A 390 -9.19 2.48 26.30
C ASP A 390 -9.77 3.19 25.07
N GLN A 391 -8.92 3.77 24.21
CA GLN A 391 -9.32 4.38 22.94
C GLN A 391 -9.06 3.47 21.73
N GLU A 392 -8.65 2.21 21.92
CA GLU A 392 -8.48 1.27 20.82
C GLU A 392 -9.82 0.86 20.19
N ILE A 393 -9.91 0.93 18.86
CA ILE A 393 -11.05 0.38 18.12
C ILE A 393 -11.08 -1.15 18.20
N GLU A 394 -12.29 -1.70 18.28
CA GLU A 394 -12.53 -3.13 18.09
C GLU A 394 -12.61 -3.45 16.58
N LEU A 395 -11.75 -4.36 16.12
CA LEU A 395 -11.74 -4.82 14.72
C LEU A 395 -12.82 -5.89 14.50
N PHE A 396 -13.22 -6.15 13.25
CA PHE A 396 -14.28 -7.14 12.95
C PHE A 396 -13.87 -8.58 13.26
N ASN A 397 -12.58 -8.86 13.27
CA ASN A 397 -12.02 -10.14 13.69
C ASN A 397 -10.66 -9.90 14.38
N ASP A 398 -10.08 -10.95 14.94
CA ASP A 398 -8.82 -10.90 15.69
C ASP A 398 -7.61 -11.46 14.90
N ARG A 399 -7.78 -11.70 13.60
CA ARG A 399 -6.71 -12.21 12.73
C ARG A 399 -5.62 -11.15 12.59
N THR A 400 -4.37 -11.59 12.64
CA THR A 400 -3.22 -10.71 12.47
C THR A 400 -1.99 -11.48 11.96
N TYR A 401 -1.02 -10.74 11.43
CA TYR A 401 0.27 -11.25 10.97
C TYR A 401 1.32 -10.12 10.94
N LYS A 402 2.60 -10.49 11.07
CA LYS A 402 3.73 -9.54 10.98
C LYS A 402 4.26 -9.33 9.57
N GLN A 403 3.95 -10.24 8.65
CA GLN A 403 4.35 -10.18 7.24
C GLN A 403 3.18 -10.66 6.40
N TYR A 404 3.00 -10.08 5.21
CA TYR A 404 1.95 -10.53 4.30
C TYR A 404 2.14 -12.02 3.98
N PRO A 405 1.12 -12.87 4.19
CA PRO A 405 1.25 -14.32 4.03
C PRO A 405 1.53 -14.75 2.59
N PHE A 406 1.11 -13.95 1.60
CA PHE A 406 1.20 -14.29 0.17
C PHE A 406 2.09 -13.33 -0.63
N ARG A 407 3.12 -12.75 0.00
CA ARG A 407 4.05 -11.81 -0.64
C ARG A 407 4.74 -12.35 -1.90
N TYR A 408 4.90 -13.67 -2.02
CA TYR A 408 5.53 -14.32 -3.17
C TYR A 408 4.74 -14.14 -4.48
N LEU A 409 3.47 -13.71 -4.41
CA LEU A 409 2.64 -13.36 -5.57
C LEU A 409 3.04 -12.01 -6.21
N GLY A 410 3.88 -11.21 -5.56
CA GLY A 410 4.44 -9.98 -6.13
C GLY A 410 5.79 -10.19 -6.80
N VAL A 411 6.44 -9.06 -7.13
CA VAL A 411 7.84 -9.02 -7.54
C VAL A 411 8.76 -9.45 -6.37
N PRO A 412 9.94 -10.05 -6.63
CA PRO A 412 10.86 -10.43 -5.56
C PRO A 412 11.42 -9.21 -4.84
N THR A 413 11.54 -9.29 -3.51
CA THR A 413 12.21 -8.21 -2.75
C THR A 413 13.72 -8.39 -2.70
N GLU A 414 14.42 -7.33 -2.28
CA GLU A 414 15.85 -7.40 -1.98
C GLU A 414 16.20 -8.49 -0.97
N ASP A 415 15.43 -8.63 0.11
CA ASP A 415 15.66 -9.70 1.12
C ASP A 415 15.54 -11.11 0.54
N GLU A 416 14.58 -11.37 -0.36
CA GLU A 416 14.43 -12.67 -1.01
C GLU A 416 15.63 -12.98 -1.91
N ILE A 417 16.11 -11.99 -2.66
CA ILE A 417 17.29 -12.16 -3.50
C ILE A 417 18.54 -12.35 -2.65
N ARG A 418 18.71 -11.56 -1.58
CA ARG A 418 19.81 -11.71 -0.63
C ARG A 418 19.86 -13.12 -0.03
N GLN A 419 18.71 -13.66 0.39
CA GLN A 419 18.65 -15.02 0.90
C GLN A 419 19.12 -16.06 -0.14
N VAL A 420 18.79 -15.89 -1.42
CA VAL A 420 19.29 -16.80 -2.48
C VAL A 420 20.80 -16.66 -2.66
N VAL A 421 21.31 -15.42 -2.67
CA VAL A 421 22.74 -15.10 -2.84
C VAL A 421 23.58 -15.65 -1.68
N ASP A 422 23.15 -15.42 -0.44
CA ASP A 422 23.90 -15.82 0.77
C ASP A 422 24.01 -17.35 0.92
N HIS A 423 23.12 -18.12 0.28
CA HIS A 423 23.06 -19.58 0.39
C HIS A 423 23.34 -20.30 -0.94
N SER A 424 23.95 -19.64 -1.94
CA SER A 424 24.27 -20.27 -3.22
C SER A 424 25.51 -19.66 -3.88
N ASN A 425 26.24 -20.48 -4.67
CA ASN A 425 27.26 -20.00 -5.59
C ASN A 425 26.65 -19.99 -6.99
N LEU A 426 26.14 -18.84 -7.42
CA LEU A 426 25.49 -18.65 -8.72
C LEU A 426 26.21 -17.54 -9.48
N THR A 427 26.25 -17.66 -10.79
CA THR A 427 26.49 -16.53 -11.70
C THR A 427 25.27 -15.59 -11.70
N ALA A 428 25.42 -14.41 -12.29
CA ALA A 428 24.31 -13.46 -12.41
C ALA A 428 23.11 -14.04 -13.20
N ASP A 429 23.37 -14.76 -14.30
CA ASP A 429 22.32 -15.35 -15.12
C ASP A 429 21.65 -16.55 -14.43
N GLU A 430 22.41 -17.38 -13.71
CA GLU A 430 21.82 -18.45 -12.90
C GLU A 430 20.94 -17.91 -11.77
N LEU A 431 21.32 -16.79 -11.14
CA LEU A 431 20.48 -16.12 -10.16
C LEU A 431 19.17 -15.63 -10.79
N VAL A 432 19.24 -14.95 -11.94
CA VAL A 432 18.04 -14.50 -12.67
C VAL A 432 17.15 -15.69 -13.00
N HIS A 433 17.68 -16.75 -13.61
CA HIS A 433 16.90 -17.94 -13.96
C HIS A 433 16.25 -18.58 -12.74
N LYS A 434 16.99 -18.72 -11.62
CA LYS A 434 16.46 -19.31 -10.39
C LYS A 434 15.30 -18.50 -9.81
N VAL A 435 15.42 -17.17 -9.76
CA VAL A 435 14.36 -16.30 -9.21
C VAL A 435 13.15 -16.24 -10.14
N VAL A 436 13.36 -16.13 -11.45
CA VAL A 436 12.28 -16.15 -12.45
C VAL A 436 11.52 -17.48 -12.41
N ALA A 437 12.22 -18.60 -12.31
CA ALA A 437 11.61 -19.92 -12.16
C ALA A 437 10.79 -20.04 -10.87
N SER A 438 11.24 -19.44 -9.76
CA SER A 438 10.48 -19.38 -8.49
C SER A 438 9.19 -18.57 -8.57
N ARG A 439 9.00 -17.84 -9.66
CA ARG A 439 7.80 -17.07 -9.99
C ARG A 439 7.14 -17.59 -11.26
N ASN A 440 7.33 -18.86 -11.63
CA ASN A 440 6.71 -19.50 -12.80
C ASN A 440 6.90 -18.73 -14.12
N GLY A 441 8.03 -18.04 -14.30
CA GLY A 441 8.30 -17.31 -15.55
C GLY A 441 7.47 -16.05 -15.77
N ARG A 442 6.85 -15.50 -14.71
CA ARG A 442 6.03 -14.28 -14.79
C ARG A 442 6.76 -13.11 -15.42
N GLN A 443 6.02 -12.34 -16.23
CA GLN A 443 6.56 -11.18 -16.94
C GLN A 443 7.18 -10.15 -15.97
N GLY A 444 8.23 -9.46 -16.41
CA GLY A 444 8.88 -8.38 -15.65
C GLY A 444 9.72 -8.81 -14.45
N ILE A 445 9.62 -10.06 -13.99
CA ILE A 445 10.43 -10.55 -12.87
C ILE A 445 11.92 -10.47 -13.20
N SER A 446 12.31 -10.78 -14.44
CA SER A 446 13.70 -10.64 -14.88
C SER A 446 14.20 -9.21 -14.77
N ASP A 447 13.36 -8.22 -15.10
CA ASP A 447 13.77 -6.81 -15.12
C ASP A 447 13.99 -6.29 -13.70
N VAL A 448 13.08 -6.63 -12.79
CA VAL A 448 13.22 -6.30 -11.35
C VAL A 448 14.46 -6.98 -10.76
N VAL A 449 14.71 -8.25 -11.07
CA VAL A 449 15.90 -8.97 -10.57
C VAL A 449 17.17 -8.33 -11.13
N ARG A 450 17.23 -8.02 -12.43
CA ARG A 450 18.40 -7.38 -13.04
C ARG A 450 18.66 -5.99 -12.47
N GLU A 451 17.62 -5.22 -12.16
CA GLU A 451 17.73 -3.94 -11.46
C GLU A 451 18.38 -4.11 -10.09
N ILE A 452 17.90 -5.08 -9.28
CA ILE A 452 18.45 -5.36 -7.96
C ILE A 452 19.91 -5.84 -8.07
N ILE A 453 20.23 -6.71 -9.02
CA ILE A 453 21.61 -7.16 -9.29
C ILE A 453 22.51 -5.95 -9.57
N GLY A 454 22.09 -5.05 -10.45
CA GLY A 454 22.87 -3.86 -10.80
C GLY A 454 23.19 -2.96 -9.60
N ARG A 455 22.31 -2.89 -8.60
CA ARG A 455 22.53 -2.08 -7.39
C ARG A 455 23.26 -2.81 -6.28
N LYS A 456 22.82 -4.02 -5.95
CA LYS A 456 23.14 -4.70 -4.69
C LYS A 456 24.10 -5.87 -4.84
N ILE A 457 24.53 -6.21 -6.05
CA ILE A 457 25.44 -7.35 -6.27
C ILE A 457 26.80 -6.92 -6.81
N TRP A 458 27.84 -7.63 -6.39
CA TRP A 458 29.18 -7.65 -6.99
C TRP A 458 29.60 -9.10 -7.31
N LEU A 459 30.61 -9.27 -8.17
CA LEU A 459 31.13 -10.59 -8.55
C LEU A 459 32.46 -10.84 -7.83
N ASN A 460 32.60 -12.00 -7.21
CA ASN A 460 33.89 -12.42 -6.66
C ASN A 460 34.85 -12.91 -7.76
N GLU A 461 36.08 -13.26 -7.38
CA GLU A 461 37.13 -13.72 -8.31
C GLU A 461 36.71 -14.96 -9.12
N GLN A 462 35.81 -15.78 -8.58
CA GLN A 462 35.28 -16.97 -9.23
C GLN A 462 34.05 -16.68 -10.12
N GLY A 463 33.62 -15.42 -10.24
CA GLY A 463 32.47 -15.02 -11.04
C GLY A 463 31.11 -15.24 -10.36
N TYR A 464 31.08 -15.56 -9.06
CA TYR A 464 29.84 -15.76 -8.31
C TYR A 464 29.32 -14.46 -7.71
N VAL A 465 27.99 -14.34 -7.68
CA VAL A 465 27.29 -13.19 -7.10
C VAL A 465 27.48 -13.12 -5.59
N ARG A 466 27.70 -11.91 -5.08
CA ARG A 466 27.78 -11.59 -3.66
C ARG A 466 27.00 -10.32 -3.36
N TRP A 467 26.37 -10.26 -2.20
CA TRP A 467 25.64 -9.08 -1.77
C TRP A 467 26.62 -7.94 -1.44
N LYS A 468 26.28 -6.72 -1.81
CA LYS A 468 26.94 -5.49 -1.36
C LYS A 468 26.30 -5.12 -0.02
N ASP A 469 27.00 -5.37 1.07
CA ASP A 469 26.58 -4.88 2.38
C ASP A 469 26.59 -3.35 2.39
N ASP A 470 25.55 -2.76 2.95
CA ASP A 470 25.42 -1.32 3.11
C ASP A 470 26.31 -0.85 4.28
N GLU A 471 27.63 -1.10 4.24
CA GLU A 471 28.70 -0.44 5.03
C GLU A 471 30.09 -1.05 4.76
N VAL A 472 30.89 -0.44 3.86
CA VAL A 472 32.30 -0.01 4.06
C VAL A 472 32.61 1.05 2.98
N VAL A 473 32.25 2.31 3.23
CA VAL A 473 33.06 3.45 2.73
C VAL A 473 33.88 3.92 3.92
N SER A 474 34.82 3.07 4.31
CA SER A 474 35.96 3.40 5.15
C SER A 474 37.18 2.83 4.45
N THR A 475 38.10 3.72 4.12
CA THR A 475 39.50 3.46 3.73
C THR A 475 39.75 2.64 2.46
N SER A 476 39.81 3.35 1.33
CA SER A 476 40.88 3.13 0.33
C SER A 476 41.04 4.40 -0.52
N ARG A 477 41.81 5.35 -0.03
CA ARG A 477 42.65 6.20 -0.89
C ARG A 477 44.07 5.73 -0.65
N LEU A 478 44.63 5.07 -1.64
CA LEU A 478 46.07 5.13 -1.89
C LEU A 478 46.42 6.54 -2.35
#